data_AF-A0A8A4V2F5-F1
#
_entry.id   AF-A0A8A4V2F5-F1
#
_cell.length_a   1.000
_cell.length_b   1.000
_cell.length_c   1.000
_cell.angle_alpha   90.00
_cell.angle_beta   90.00
_cell.angle_gamma   90.00
#
_symmetry.space_group_name_H-M   'P 1'
#
loop_
_entity.id
_entity.type
_entity.pdbx_description
1 polymer ?
#
loop_
_entity_poly.entity_id
_entity_poly.type
_entity_poly.pdbx_seq_one_letter_code
_entity_poly.pdbx_strand_id
1 'polypeptide(L)'
;MFEKAVKRLEKFYDYIVIDEFQDIVNPELKILQKLGVQIYKTSSLKLILVGDLYQSCVEKTSLKISPYDKFTSNMSEERFVRDKLGLKTRYFDIDNRSLKSSYRVPPKVCEFIKSVLGIDIQSKNTNILGEVKYINDSKLGCLINSEDCKLLTYDKRQKERIRDKFNADESKMINYGFSKGMEYTNVIIFLTSTLTNALKSNDLSSISVVIKNKFYVALTRTKGNVYLVPYDFIK
;
A
#
# COMPACT_ATOMS: atom_id res chain seq x y z
N MET A 1 26.60 -21.15 7.88
CA MET A 1 25.27 -21.10 8.54
C MET A 1 24.13 -21.23 7.52
N PHE A 2 23.98 -20.30 6.57
CA PHE A 2 22.88 -20.32 5.58
C PHE A 2 22.80 -21.60 4.74
N GLU A 3 23.93 -22.13 4.26
CA GLU A 3 23.95 -23.39 3.51
C GLU A 3 23.31 -24.56 4.27
N LYS A 4 23.69 -24.76 5.54
CA LYS A 4 23.12 -25.81 6.38
C LYS A 4 21.62 -25.61 6.64
N ALA A 5 21.16 -24.35 6.73
CA ALA A 5 19.75 -24.03 6.88
C ALA A 5 18.97 -24.37 5.60
N VAL A 6 19.46 -23.93 4.43
CA VAL A 6 18.83 -24.21 3.12
C VAL A 6 18.76 -25.71 2.86
N LYS A 7 19.85 -26.47 3.07
CA LYS A 7 19.86 -27.94 2.95
C LYS A 7 18.89 -28.65 3.88
N ARG A 8 18.52 -28.04 5.01
CA ARG A 8 17.49 -28.59 5.91
C ARG A 8 16.10 -28.27 5.40
N LEU A 9 15.85 -27.04 4.96
CA LEU A 9 14.56 -26.61 4.40
C LEU A 9 14.21 -27.41 3.15
N GLU A 10 15.19 -27.68 2.28
CA GLU A 10 15.04 -28.44 1.04
C GLU A 10 14.59 -29.88 1.25
N LYS A 11 14.78 -30.44 2.45
CA LYS A 11 14.28 -31.79 2.78
C LYS A 11 12.77 -31.84 2.97
N PHE A 12 12.14 -30.70 3.23
CA PHE A 12 10.73 -30.63 3.64
C PHE A 12 9.88 -29.78 2.71
N TYR A 13 10.50 -28.88 1.95
CA TYR A 13 9.81 -27.91 1.13
C TYR A 13 10.43 -27.82 -0.25
N ASP A 14 9.59 -27.62 -1.26
CA ASP A 14 10.01 -27.25 -2.61
C ASP A 14 9.97 -25.72 -2.81
N TYR A 15 9.09 -25.05 -2.08
CA TYR A 15 8.82 -23.61 -2.21
C TYR A 15 8.88 -22.91 -0.86
N ILE A 16 9.48 -21.71 -0.86
CA ILE A 16 9.38 -20.73 0.22
C ILE A 16 8.70 -19.51 -0.39
N VAL A 17 7.53 -19.15 0.13
CA VAL A 17 6.78 -17.98 -0.32
C VAL A 17 6.78 -16.95 0.81
N ILE A 18 7.23 -15.75 0.50
CA ILE A 18 7.22 -14.61 1.43
C ILE A 18 6.26 -13.57 0.86
N ASP A 19 5.13 -13.42 1.52
CA ASP A 19 4.17 -12.36 1.23
C ASP A 19 4.60 -11.04 1.89
N GLU A 20 4.09 -9.92 1.36
CA GLU A 20 4.40 -8.56 1.80
C GLU A 20 5.92 -8.27 1.97
N PHE A 21 6.75 -8.76 1.04
CA PHE A 21 8.21 -8.68 1.16
C PHE A 21 8.75 -7.24 1.30
N GLN A 22 8.00 -6.24 0.83
CA GLN A 22 8.35 -4.83 0.94
C GLN A 22 8.32 -4.30 2.37
N ASP A 23 7.72 -5.04 3.31
CA ASP A 23 7.76 -4.73 4.74
C ASP A 23 9.04 -5.28 5.40
N ILE A 24 9.80 -6.14 4.71
CA ILE A 24 11.11 -6.64 5.16
C ILE A 24 12.17 -5.57 4.94
N VAL A 25 12.43 -4.82 6.00
CA VAL A 25 13.43 -3.74 6.08
C VAL A 25 14.73 -4.22 6.73
N ASN A 26 15.73 -3.34 6.88
CA ASN A 26 17.00 -3.71 7.53
C ASN A 26 16.81 -3.92 9.05
N PRO A 27 17.49 -4.91 9.67
CA PRO A 27 18.51 -5.79 9.09
C PRO A 27 17.98 -7.06 8.40
N GLU A 28 16.68 -7.37 8.50
CA GLU A 28 16.07 -8.61 7.96
C GLU A 28 16.22 -8.71 6.44
N LEU A 29 16.21 -7.59 5.72
CA LEU A 29 16.50 -7.55 4.29
C LEU A 29 17.87 -8.18 3.95
N LYS A 30 18.88 -8.02 4.82
CA LYS A 30 20.20 -8.64 4.62
C LYS A 30 20.14 -10.16 4.78
N ILE A 31 19.24 -10.66 5.62
CA ILE A 31 19.01 -12.10 5.78
C ILE A 31 18.35 -12.63 4.51
N LEU A 32 17.32 -11.95 4.01
CA LEU A 32 16.62 -12.31 2.77
C LEU A 32 17.58 -12.36 1.57
N GLN A 33 18.44 -11.34 1.42
CA GLN A 33 19.47 -11.32 0.37
C GLN A 33 20.39 -12.54 0.45
N LYS A 34 20.93 -12.86 1.64
CA LYS A 34 21.83 -14.00 1.83
C LYS A 34 21.12 -15.33 1.59
N LEU A 35 19.86 -15.45 2.02
CA LEU A 35 19.03 -16.62 1.78
C LEU A 35 18.81 -16.84 0.29
N GLY A 36 18.39 -15.82 -0.44
CA GLY A 36 18.18 -15.90 -1.90
C GLY A 36 19.44 -16.29 -2.66
N VAL A 37 20.58 -15.68 -2.33
CA VAL A 37 21.89 -16.06 -2.91
C VAL A 37 22.21 -17.54 -2.63
N GLN A 38 21.94 -18.02 -1.42
CA GLN A 38 22.24 -19.39 -1.05
C GLN A 38 21.32 -20.39 -1.77
N ILE A 39 20.01 -20.13 -1.79
CA ILE A 39 19.02 -20.95 -2.48
C ILE A 39 19.40 -21.07 -3.97
N TYR A 40 19.64 -19.95 -4.64
CA TYR A 40 20.05 -19.95 -6.05
C TYR A 40 21.30 -20.79 -6.33
N LYS A 41 22.28 -20.80 -5.42
CA LYS A 41 23.57 -21.46 -5.66
C LYS A 41 23.56 -22.97 -5.40
N THR A 42 22.77 -23.45 -4.45
CA THR A 42 23.02 -24.78 -3.86
C THR A 42 21.78 -25.63 -3.66
N SER A 43 20.60 -25.20 -4.11
CA SER A 43 19.34 -25.85 -3.73
C SER A 43 18.36 -25.93 -4.89
N SER A 44 17.52 -26.96 -4.89
CA SER A 44 16.32 -27.05 -5.73
C SER A 44 15.13 -26.26 -5.17
N LEU A 45 15.25 -25.71 -3.96
CA LEU A 45 14.26 -24.81 -3.36
C LEU A 45 13.97 -23.61 -4.26
N LYS A 46 12.70 -23.22 -4.33
CA LYS A 46 12.26 -22.00 -5.03
C LYS A 46 11.83 -20.96 -4.01
N LEU A 47 12.43 -19.77 -4.08
CA LEU A 47 12.04 -18.62 -3.26
C LEU A 47 11.16 -17.67 -4.09
N ILE A 48 9.93 -17.45 -3.64
CA ILE A 48 8.97 -16.54 -4.26
C ILE A 48 8.71 -15.38 -3.29
N LEU A 49 8.92 -14.15 -3.77
CA LEU A 49 8.66 -12.94 -3.02
C LEU A 49 7.46 -12.24 -3.66
N VAL A 50 6.41 -12.01 -2.88
CA VAL A 50 5.17 -11.37 -3.33
C VAL A 50 4.97 -10.10 -2.53
N GLY A 51 4.63 -9.00 -3.19
CA GLY A 51 4.48 -7.71 -2.53
C GLY A 51 4.20 -6.56 -3.50
N ASP A 52 3.93 -5.40 -2.93
CA ASP A 52 3.60 -4.17 -3.65
C ASP A 52 4.47 -3.02 -3.13
N LEU A 53 5.46 -2.60 -3.94
CA LEU A 53 6.40 -1.54 -3.57
C LEU A 53 5.71 -0.20 -3.29
N TYR A 54 4.53 0.05 -3.87
CA TYR A 54 3.73 1.25 -3.62
C TYR A 54 3.00 1.22 -2.27
N GLN A 55 2.98 0.07 -1.56
CA GLN A 55 2.45 -0.07 -0.19
C GLN A 55 3.56 -0.15 0.87
N SER A 56 4.81 0.13 0.49
CA SER A 56 5.94 0.10 1.42
C SER A 56 5.96 1.31 2.37
N CYS A 57 6.63 1.16 3.52
CA CYS A 57 6.87 2.24 4.50
C CYS A 57 5.62 2.89 5.09
N VAL A 58 4.46 2.26 5.02
CA VAL A 58 3.20 2.82 5.52
C VAL A 58 3.05 2.68 7.04
N GLU A 59 3.68 1.67 7.63
CA GLU A 59 3.83 1.50 9.08
C GLU A 59 5.29 1.72 9.45
N LYS A 60 5.59 2.80 10.19
CA LYS A 60 6.96 3.05 10.67
C LYS A 60 7.14 2.34 12.01
N THR A 61 7.93 1.26 12.04
CA THR A 61 8.68 0.91 13.25
C THR A 61 9.85 1.88 13.37
N SER A 62 9.97 2.52 14.53
CA SER A 62 10.75 3.74 14.80
C SER A 62 12.28 3.66 14.66
N LEU A 63 12.84 2.61 14.06
CA LEU A 63 14.28 2.32 14.14
C LEU A 63 14.95 1.87 12.83
N LYS A 64 14.23 1.76 11.72
CA LYS A 64 14.78 1.11 10.50
C LYS A 64 14.82 2.08 9.31
N ILE A 65 16.03 2.34 8.80
CA ILE A 65 16.22 2.95 7.47
C ILE A 65 15.75 1.94 6.45
N SER A 66 14.53 2.16 5.96
CA SER A 66 13.91 1.36 4.92
C SER A 66 14.44 1.84 3.56
N PRO A 67 15.12 1.01 2.75
CA PRO A 67 15.55 1.44 1.41
C PRO A 67 14.35 1.77 0.49
N TYR A 68 13.16 1.27 0.82
CA TYR A 68 11.91 1.46 0.09
C TYR A 68 11.40 2.91 0.13
N ASP A 69 11.88 3.74 1.07
CA ASP A 69 11.55 5.17 1.11
C ASP A 69 12.03 5.95 -0.14
N LYS A 70 12.97 5.39 -0.89
CA LYS A 70 13.51 5.94 -2.14
C LYS A 70 12.78 5.47 -3.40
N PHE A 71 11.83 4.54 -3.27
CA PHE A 71 11.07 4.07 -4.42
C PHE A 71 9.99 5.09 -4.79
N THR A 72 9.97 5.50 -6.06
CA THR A 72 8.98 6.45 -6.58
C THR A 72 8.32 5.86 -7.81
N SER A 73 7.12 6.33 -8.16
CA SER A 73 6.39 5.84 -9.35
C SER A 73 7.10 6.04 -10.68
N ASN A 74 8.08 6.96 -10.74
CA ASN A 74 8.88 7.21 -11.94
C ASN A 74 10.12 6.31 -12.02
N MET A 75 10.34 5.42 -11.05
CA MET A 75 11.47 4.49 -11.02
C MET A 75 11.00 3.10 -11.47
N SER A 76 11.80 2.43 -12.30
CA SER A 76 11.57 1.02 -12.62
C SER A 76 11.69 0.17 -11.34
N GLU A 77 10.66 -0.63 -11.07
CA GLU A 77 10.62 -1.60 -9.98
C GLU A 77 11.79 -2.56 -10.08
N GLU A 78 12.08 -3.07 -11.28
CA GLU A 78 13.18 -4.01 -11.53
C GLU A 78 14.52 -3.38 -11.16
N ARG A 79 14.75 -2.13 -11.59
CA ARG A 79 15.96 -1.40 -11.28
C ARG A 79 16.07 -1.16 -9.78
N PHE A 80 14.98 -0.78 -9.12
CA PHE A 80 14.97 -0.54 -7.68
C PHE A 80 15.29 -1.81 -6.88
N VAL A 81 14.61 -2.92 -7.19
CA VAL A 81 14.82 -4.24 -6.57
C VAL A 81 16.26 -4.70 -6.75
N ARG A 82 16.81 -4.56 -7.96
CA ARG A 82 18.18 -4.96 -8.27
C ARG A 82 19.22 -4.08 -7.58
N ASP A 83 19.11 -2.76 -7.75
CA ASP A 83 20.18 -1.81 -7.42
C ASP A 83 20.10 -1.32 -5.97
N LYS A 84 18.89 -1.25 -5.39
CA LYS A 84 18.67 -0.72 -4.03
C LYS A 84 18.38 -1.81 -3.01
N LEU A 85 17.64 -2.85 -3.39
CA LEU A 85 17.37 -4.00 -2.50
C LEU A 85 18.39 -5.13 -2.65
N GLY A 86 19.30 -5.07 -3.63
CA GLY A 86 20.37 -6.08 -3.80
C GLY A 86 19.87 -7.46 -4.23
N LEU A 87 18.61 -7.58 -4.64
CA LEU A 87 18.01 -8.80 -5.16
C LEU A 87 18.31 -8.87 -6.67
N LYS A 88 19.52 -9.35 -6.99
CA LYS A 88 20.04 -9.31 -8.37
C LYS A 88 19.29 -10.29 -9.27
N THR A 89 19.16 -9.95 -10.56
CA THR A 89 18.48 -10.77 -11.57
C THR A 89 19.06 -12.18 -11.74
N ARG A 90 20.36 -12.34 -11.49
CA ARG A 90 21.00 -13.66 -11.43
C ARG A 90 20.55 -14.54 -10.26
N TYR A 91 19.71 -14.03 -9.36
CA TYR A 91 19.19 -14.74 -8.18
C TYR A 91 17.67 -14.73 -8.12
N PHE A 92 17.03 -13.78 -8.80
CA PHE A 92 15.60 -13.53 -8.76
C PHE A 92 15.12 -13.10 -10.15
N ASP A 93 14.09 -13.78 -10.65
CA ASP A 93 13.30 -13.30 -11.78
C ASP A 93 12.25 -12.31 -11.26
N ILE A 94 12.06 -11.19 -11.98
CA ILE A 94 11.11 -10.15 -11.59
C ILE A 94 9.90 -10.21 -12.53
N ASP A 95 8.73 -10.43 -11.94
CA ASP A 95 7.45 -10.39 -12.63
C ASP A 95 6.64 -9.19 -12.15
N ASN A 96 6.53 -8.18 -13.01
CA ASN A 96 5.71 -6.99 -12.79
C ASN A 96 4.45 -6.96 -13.67
N ARG A 97 4.05 -8.11 -14.25
CA ARG A 97 2.95 -8.20 -15.21
C ARG A 97 1.79 -9.01 -14.68
N SER A 98 2.06 -10.12 -14.00
CA SER A 98 1.00 -11.08 -13.63
C SER A 98 -0.05 -10.53 -12.66
N LEU A 99 0.34 -9.58 -11.78
CA LEU A 99 -0.52 -9.07 -10.70
C LEU A 99 -0.96 -7.61 -10.88
N LYS A 100 -1.01 -7.11 -12.12
CA LYS A 100 -1.46 -5.72 -12.40
C LYS A 100 -2.96 -5.47 -12.17
N SER A 101 -3.78 -6.51 -12.26
CA SER A 101 -5.25 -6.37 -12.21
C SER A 101 -5.78 -6.81 -10.85
N SER A 102 -6.36 -5.88 -10.10
CA SER A 102 -7.02 -6.11 -8.81
C SER A 102 -8.42 -6.71 -8.98
N TYR A 103 -8.73 -7.77 -8.24
CA TYR A 103 -10.10 -8.31 -8.12
C TYR A 103 -10.99 -7.48 -7.19
N ARG A 104 -10.40 -6.61 -6.39
CA ARG A 104 -11.06 -5.85 -5.32
C ARG A 104 -11.48 -4.46 -5.77
N VAL A 105 -10.54 -3.73 -6.37
CA VAL A 105 -10.68 -2.29 -6.59
C VAL A 105 -11.51 -2.03 -7.87
N PRO A 106 -12.56 -1.19 -7.81
CA PRO A 106 -13.39 -0.89 -8.97
C PRO A 106 -12.64 -0.13 -10.09
N PRO A 107 -13.06 -0.24 -11.36
CA PRO A 107 -12.38 0.39 -12.50
C PRO A 107 -12.14 1.90 -12.35
N LYS A 108 -13.16 2.68 -11.95
CA LYS A 108 -13.03 4.15 -11.78
C LYS A 108 -12.06 4.53 -10.65
N VAL A 109 -11.93 3.69 -9.62
CA VAL A 109 -10.98 3.92 -8.52
C VAL A 109 -9.56 3.62 -9.00
N CYS A 110 -9.36 2.55 -9.79
CA CYS A 110 -8.08 2.28 -10.44
C CYS A 110 -7.66 3.42 -11.39
N GLU A 111 -8.59 3.94 -12.18
CA GLU A 111 -8.36 5.08 -13.07
C GLU A 111 -7.92 6.33 -12.29
N PHE A 112 -8.61 6.62 -11.18
CA PHE A 112 -8.24 7.71 -10.28
C PHE A 112 -6.83 7.52 -9.68
N ILE A 113 -6.50 6.30 -9.22
CA ILE A 113 -5.16 6.00 -8.70
C ILE A 113 -4.11 6.23 -9.79
N LYS A 114 -4.37 5.78 -11.02
CA LYS A 114 -3.45 5.93 -12.14
C LYS A 114 -3.23 7.40 -12.51
N SER A 115 -4.29 8.20 -12.56
CA SER A 115 -4.20 9.62 -12.91
C SER A 115 -3.50 10.45 -11.84
N VAL A 116 -3.77 10.19 -10.57
CA VAL A 116 -3.27 11.00 -9.44
C VAL A 116 -1.88 10.54 -8.96
N LEU A 117 -1.62 9.24 -8.91
CA LEU A 117 -0.40 8.67 -8.34
C LEU A 117 0.58 8.11 -9.38
N GLY A 118 0.14 7.95 -10.63
CA GLY A 118 0.94 7.35 -11.70
C GLY A 118 1.20 5.86 -11.49
N ILE A 119 0.36 5.19 -10.69
CA ILE A 119 0.49 3.75 -10.40
C ILE A 119 -0.34 2.96 -11.41
N ASP A 120 0.28 2.03 -12.12
CA ASP A 120 -0.38 1.21 -13.15
C ASP A 120 -1.17 0.05 -12.53
N ILE A 121 -2.29 0.39 -11.89
CA ILE A 121 -3.27 -0.58 -11.36
C ILE A 121 -4.47 -0.69 -12.30
N GLN A 122 -4.96 -1.91 -12.50
CA GLN A 122 -6.16 -2.20 -13.29
C GLN A 122 -7.20 -2.91 -12.43
N SER A 123 -8.47 -2.82 -12.82
CA SER A 123 -9.50 -3.69 -12.24
C SER A 123 -9.64 -4.94 -13.10
N LYS A 124 -9.66 -6.10 -12.47
CA LYS A 124 -9.91 -7.39 -13.12
C LYS A 124 -11.40 -7.63 -13.34
N ASN A 125 -12.24 -7.10 -12.44
CA ASN A 125 -13.68 -7.25 -12.51
C ASN A 125 -14.33 -5.91 -12.90
N THR A 126 -14.67 -5.79 -14.18
CA THR A 126 -15.29 -4.58 -14.74
C THR A 126 -16.74 -4.36 -14.32
N ASN A 127 -17.37 -5.35 -13.69
CA ASN A 127 -18.76 -5.26 -13.24
C ASN A 127 -18.90 -4.67 -11.84
N ILE A 128 -17.79 -4.53 -11.08
CA ILE A 128 -17.82 -3.90 -9.77
C ILE A 128 -18.07 -2.40 -9.95
N LEU A 129 -19.13 -1.92 -9.31
CA LEU A 129 -19.49 -0.51 -9.28
C LEU A 129 -18.80 0.19 -8.12
N GLY A 130 -18.23 1.35 -8.40
CA GLY A 130 -17.63 2.22 -7.40
C GLY A 130 -16.93 3.39 -8.06
N GLU A 131 -16.95 4.55 -7.41
CA GLU A 131 -16.30 5.74 -7.93
C GLU A 131 -15.68 6.58 -6.80
N VAL A 132 -14.81 7.50 -7.18
CA VAL A 132 -14.18 8.45 -6.26
C VAL A 132 -15.02 9.73 -6.23
N LYS A 133 -15.51 10.08 -5.04
CA LYS A 133 -16.39 11.24 -4.80
C LYS A 133 -15.72 12.21 -3.85
N TYR A 134 -15.62 13.47 -4.24
CA TYR A 134 -15.23 14.54 -3.33
C TYR A 134 -16.45 14.98 -2.52
N ILE A 135 -16.36 14.92 -1.19
CA ILE A 135 -17.42 15.39 -0.31
C ILE A 135 -17.26 16.90 -0.10
N ASN A 136 -18.31 17.65 -0.44
CA ASN A 136 -18.32 19.11 -0.42
C ASN A 136 -19.37 19.76 0.51
N ASP A 137 -20.36 19.04 1.05
CA ASP A 137 -21.18 19.51 2.19
C ASP A 137 -22.22 18.47 2.66
N SER A 138 -22.94 18.81 3.75
CA SER A 138 -24.16 18.29 4.42
C SER A 138 -24.36 16.77 4.58
N LYS A 139 -24.00 15.96 3.59
CA LYS A 139 -24.15 14.50 3.60
C LYS A 139 -23.03 13.77 4.36
N LEU A 140 -21.96 14.49 4.75
CA LEU A 140 -20.82 13.89 5.45
C LEU A 140 -21.25 13.21 6.76
N GLY A 141 -22.14 13.84 7.54
CA GLY A 141 -22.65 13.26 8.79
C GLY A 141 -23.38 11.93 8.57
N CYS A 142 -24.24 11.85 7.54
CA CYS A 142 -24.93 10.61 7.18
C CYS A 142 -23.94 9.51 6.74
N LEU A 143 -22.92 9.86 5.94
CA LEU A 143 -21.91 8.90 5.47
C LEU A 143 -21.04 8.36 6.59
N ILE A 144 -20.59 9.22 7.51
CA ILE A 144 -19.79 8.83 8.68
C ILE A 144 -20.54 7.79 9.53
N ASN A 145 -21.85 7.96 9.69
CA ASN A 145 -22.68 7.07 10.50
C ASN A 145 -23.13 5.81 9.75
N SER A 146 -23.06 5.77 8.41
CA SER A 146 -23.41 4.59 7.62
C SER A 146 -22.52 3.37 7.91
N GLU A 147 -23.11 2.22 8.20
CA GLU A 147 -22.39 0.96 8.48
C GLU A 147 -21.53 0.47 7.31
N ASP A 148 -21.87 0.86 6.08
CA ASP A 148 -21.16 0.44 4.85
C ASP A 148 -19.84 1.19 4.61
N CYS A 149 -19.50 2.15 5.47
CA CYS A 149 -18.35 3.03 5.31
C CYS A 149 -17.34 2.85 6.45
N LYS A 150 -16.11 2.46 6.09
CA LYS A 150 -14.97 2.54 7.01
C LYS A 150 -14.33 3.94 6.92
N LEU A 151 -13.96 4.50 8.07
CA LEU A 151 -13.35 5.83 8.17
C LEU A 151 -11.83 5.68 8.23
N LEU A 152 -11.13 6.16 7.22
CA LEU A 152 -9.68 6.09 7.12
C LEU A 152 -9.09 7.44 7.51
N THR A 153 -8.14 7.41 8.45
CA THR A 153 -7.45 8.61 8.95
C THR A 153 -5.94 8.53 8.78
N TYR A 154 -5.29 9.68 8.64
CA TYR A 154 -3.85 9.75 8.43
C TYR A 154 -3.03 9.57 9.70
N ASP A 155 -3.50 10.10 10.83
CA ASP A 155 -2.84 10.02 12.14
C ASP A 155 -3.84 10.09 13.30
N LYS A 156 -3.33 9.94 14.54
CA LYS A 156 -4.12 9.97 15.77
C LYS A 156 -4.81 11.32 15.99
N ARG A 157 -4.15 12.43 15.66
CA ARG A 157 -4.70 13.78 15.84
C ARG A 157 -5.90 14.03 14.92
N GLN A 158 -5.79 13.60 13.66
CA GLN A 158 -6.89 13.69 12.72
C GLN A 158 -8.05 12.79 13.17
N LYS A 159 -7.76 11.59 13.67
CA LYS A 159 -8.76 10.68 14.24
C LYS A 159 -9.54 11.34 15.39
N GLU A 160 -8.85 11.93 16.36
CA GLU A 160 -9.48 12.63 17.49
C GLU A 160 -10.38 13.78 17.00
N ARG A 161 -9.89 14.62 16.07
CA ARG A 161 -10.68 15.73 15.51
C ARG A 161 -11.97 15.26 14.82
N ILE A 162 -11.90 14.19 14.03
CA ILE A 162 -13.08 13.66 13.33
C ILE A 162 -14.08 13.10 14.34
N ARG A 163 -13.60 12.34 15.34
CA ARG A 163 -14.45 11.81 16.41
C ARG A 163 -15.18 12.95 17.11
N ASP A 164 -14.46 13.97 17.56
CA ASP A 164 -15.03 15.05 18.36
C ASP A 164 -15.95 15.97 17.51
N LYS A 165 -15.61 16.23 16.24
CA LYS A 165 -16.39 17.12 15.36
C LYS A 165 -17.67 16.48 14.82
N PHE A 166 -17.65 15.19 14.52
CA PHE A 166 -18.76 14.49 13.86
C PHE A 166 -19.46 13.48 14.78
N ASN A 167 -19.04 13.36 16.05
CA ASN A 167 -19.47 12.31 16.97
C ASN A 167 -19.34 10.90 16.34
N ALA A 168 -18.23 10.69 15.60
CA ALA A 168 -18.00 9.48 14.85
C ALA A 168 -17.62 8.31 15.77
N ASP A 169 -18.13 7.11 15.50
CA ASP A 169 -17.74 5.90 16.22
C ASP A 169 -16.26 5.56 15.94
N GLU A 170 -15.47 5.57 17.01
CA GLU A 170 -14.03 5.30 16.97
C GLU A 170 -13.71 3.89 16.44
N SER A 171 -14.60 2.92 16.62
CA SER A 171 -14.45 1.54 16.14
C SER A 171 -14.42 1.44 14.60
N LYS A 172 -15.04 2.41 13.92
CA LYS A 172 -15.08 2.50 12.46
C LYS A 172 -13.86 3.21 11.89
N MET A 173 -13.01 3.77 12.74
CA MET A 173 -11.86 4.57 12.34
C MET A 173 -10.57 3.74 12.34
N ILE A 174 -9.80 3.82 11.25
CA ILE A 174 -8.52 3.13 11.12
C ILE A 174 -7.48 4.00 10.43
N ASN A 175 -6.22 3.86 10.84
CA ASN A 175 -5.13 4.56 10.17
C ASN A 175 -4.93 4.04 8.74
N TYR A 176 -4.51 4.89 7.81
CA TYR A 176 -4.14 4.49 6.45
C TYR A 176 -3.18 3.30 6.43
N GLY A 177 -2.08 3.37 7.20
CA GLY A 177 -1.10 2.30 7.27
C GLY A 177 -1.69 1.02 7.85
N PHE A 178 -2.31 1.11 9.03
CA PHE A 178 -2.93 -0.02 9.71
C PHE A 178 -4.10 -0.67 8.95
N SER A 179 -4.64 -0.01 7.92
CA SER A 179 -5.66 -0.60 7.05
C SER A 179 -5.10 -1.55 5.99
N LYS A 180 -3.77 -1.61 5.81
CA LYS A 180 -3.11 -2.51 4.86
C LYS A 180 -3.54 -3.96 5.11
N GLY A 181 -3.69 -4.73 4.03
CA GLY A 181 -4.27 -6.08 4.04
C GLY A 181 -5.79 -6.16 4.23
N MET A 182 -6.47 -5.10 4.70
CA MET A 182 -7.91 -5.12 4.94
C MET A 182 -8.74 -4.72 3.70
N GLU A 183 -10.03 -5.05 3.72
CA GLU A 183 -10.99 -4.74 2.67
C GLU A 183 -12.34 -4.26 3.27
N TYR A 184 -12.97 -3.27 2.65
CA TYR A 184 -14.21 -2.64 3.10
C TYR A 184 -15.16 -2.39 1.92
N THR A 185 -16.47 -2.35 2.18
CA THR A 185 -17.48 -2.06 1.16
C THR A 185 -17.27 -0.68 0.54
N ASN A 186 -17.28 0.37 1.36
CA ASN A 186 -16.88 1.72 0.98
C ASN A 186 -15.90 2.30 1.99
N VAL A 187 -15.14 3.30 1.56
CA VAL A 187 -14.18 4.01 2.42
C VAL A 187 -14.40 5.50 2.38
N ILE A 188 -14.28 6.14 3.53
CA ILE A 188 -14.21 7.60 3.68
C ILE A 188 -12.78 7.94 4.07
N ILE A 189 -12.06 8.63 3.18
CA ILE A 189 -10.65 8.96 3.34
C ILE A 189 -10.55 10.45 3.70
N PHE A 190 -10.09 10.72 4.93
CA PHE A 190 -9.93 12.08 5.43
C PHE A 190 -8.55 12.64 5.06
N LEU A 191 -8.52 13.52 4.06
CA LEU A 191 -7.27 14.01 3.48
C LEU A 191 -6.46 14.85 4.48
N THR A 192 -5.14 14.81 4.35
CA THR A 192 -4.25 15.79 5.01
C THR A 192 -4.33 17.13 4.29
N SER A 193 -3.85 18.21 4.90
CA SER A 193 -3.75 19.51 4.23
C SER A 193 -2.90 19.42 2.96
N THR A 194 -1.76 18.71 3.03
CA THR A 194 -0.87 18.47 1.88
C THR A 194 -1.58 17.72 0.74
N LEU A 195 -2.28 16.62 1.05
CA LEU A 195 -3.03 15.87 0.03
C LEU A 195 -4.17 16.69 -0.55
N THR A 196 -4.88 17.46 0.29
CA THR A 196 -5.96 18.34 -0.15
C THR A 196 -5.47 19.37 -1.15
N ASN A 197 -4.37 20.06 -0.84
CA ASN A 197 -3.82 21.09 -1.71
C ASN A 197 -3.30 20.49 -3.03
N ALA A 198 -2.58 19.38 -2.95
CA ALA A 198 -2.02 18.70 -4.13
C ALA A 198 -3.11 18.17 -5.09
N LEU A 199 -4.20 17.63 -4.55
CA LEU A 199 -5.33 17.18 -5.36
C LEU A 199 -6.06 18.37 -6.01
N LYS A 200 -6.21 19.49 -5.30
CA LYS A 200 -6.79 20.73 -5.86
C LYS A 200 -5.92 21.32 -6.98
N SER A 201 -4.60 21.29 -6.84
CA SER A 201 -3.66 21.80 -7.84
C SER A 201 -3.30 20.77 -8.93
N ASN A 202 -3.82 19.54 -8.83
CA ASN A 202 -3.44 18.40 -9.65
C ASN A 202 -1.90 18.18 -9.72
N ASP A 203 -1.20 18.46 -8.62
CA ASP A 203 0.26 18.34 -8.51
C ASP A 203 0.66 17.64 -7.22
N LEU A 204 1.06 16.38 -7.34
CA LEU A 204 1.56 15.56 -6.24
C LEU A 204 3.10 15.46 -6.24
N SER A 205 3.81 16.21 -7.07
CA SER A 205 5.28 16.12 -7.20
C SER A 205 6.01 16.37 -5.88
N SER A 206 5.52 17.31 -5.08
CA SER A 206 6.08 17.73 -3.79
C SER A 206 5.68 16.83 -2.60
N ILE A 207 4.78 15.87 -2.79
CA ILE A 207 4.36 14.96 -1.73
C ILE A 207 5.41 13.87 -1.51
N SER A 208 5.75 13.62 -0.24
CA SER A 208 6.67 12.54 0.13
C SER A 208 6.13 11.16 -0.28
N VAL A 209 7.03 10.25 -0.64
CA VAL A 209 6.72 8.86 -1.01
C VAL A 209 5.82 8.18 0.03
N VAL A 210 6.14 8.35 1.32
CA VAL A 210 5.38 7.75 2.40
C VAL A 210 3.92 8.22 2.43
N ILE A 211 3.66 9.50 2.17
CA ILE A 211 2.27 10.03 2.12
C ILE A 211 1.55 9.45 0.90
N LYS A 212 2.20 9.36 -0.26
CA LYS A 212 1.64 8.75 -1.48
C LYS A 212 1.29 7.28 -1.24
N ASN A 213 2.21 6.50 -0.65
CA ASN A 213 2.01 5.09 -0.36
C ASN A 213 0.86 4.87 0.62
N LYS A 214 0.79 5.67 1.69
CA LYS A 214 -0.34 5.62 2.64
C LYS A 214 -1.67 5.95 1.95
N PHE A 215 -1.68 6.95 1.07
CA PHE A 215 -2.88 7.31 0.33
C PHE A 215 -3.30 6.21 -0.65
N TYR A 216 -2.35 5.60 -1.36
CA TYR A 216 -2.58 4.44 -2.21
C TYR A 216 -3.15 3.25 -1.42
N VAL A 217 -2.60 2.93 -0.24
CA VAL A 217 -3.17 1.91 0.65
C VAL A 217 -4.62 2.25 0.96
N ALA A 218 -4.91 3.49 1.38
CA ALA A 218 -6.27 3.91 1.72
C ALA A 218 -7.26 3.78 0.54
N LEU A 219 -6.85 4.19 -0.66
CA LEU A 219 -7.65 4.09 -1.88
C LEU A 219 -7.98 2.63 -2.27
N THR A 220 -7.04 1.71 -2.01
CA THR A 220 -7.17 0.29 -2.41
C THR A 220 -7.88 -0.59 -1.39
N ARG A 221 -8.40 -0.02 -0.29
CA ARG A 221 -9.16 -0.80 0.71
C ARG A 221 -10.63 -0.99 0.33
N THR A 222 -11.13 -0.24 -0.65
CA THR A 222 -12.56 -0.30 -1.04
C THR A 222 -12.86 -1.44 -2.01
N LYS A 223 -14.06 -2.02 -1.90
CA LYS A 223 -14.73 -2.83 -2.91
C LYS A 223 -15.76 -2.03 -3.73
N GLY A 224 -15.95 -0.75 -3.38
CA GLY A 224 -16.98 0.12 -3.94
C GLY A 224 -16.52 1.56 -3.97
N ASN A 225 -17.26 2.47 -3.35
CA ASN A 225 -16.97 3.90 -3.45
C ASN A 225 -15.80 4.32 -2.55
N VAL A 226 -15.10 5.35 -3.00
CA VAL A 226 -14.17 6.14 -2.20
C VAL A 226 -14.76 7.53 -2.02
N TYR A 227 -14.92 7.96 -0.78
CA TYR A 227 -15.32 9.32 -0.44
C TYR A 227 -14.10 10.09 0.08
N LEU A 228 -13.65 11.11 -0.66
CA LEU A 228 -12.54 11.96 -0.25
C LEU A 228 -13.08 13.18 0.50
N VAL A 229 -12.64 13.35 1.74
CA VAL A 229 -13.03 14.48 2.60
C VAL A 229 -11.85 15.45 2.69
N PRO A 230 -11.94 16.66 2.09
CA PRO A 230 -10.88 17.66 2.18
C PRO A 230 -10.58 18.05 3.63
N TYR A 231 -9.31 18.39 3.91
CA TYR A 231 -8.85 18.78 5.24
C TYR A 231 -9.63 19.98 5.83
N ASP A 232 -10.12 20.87 4.98
CA ASP A 232 -10.90 22.06 5.36
C ASP A 232 -12.16 21.70 6.16
N PHE A 233 -12.75 20.52 5.94
CA PHE A 233 -13.93 20.03 6.68
C PHE A 233 -13.60 19.52 8.08
N ILE A 234 -12.32 19.23 8.37
CA ILE A 234 -11.85 18.65 9.64
C ILE A 234 -11.20 19.73 10.52
N LYS A 235 -10.91 20.91 9.97
CA LYS A 235 -10.30 22.02 10.71
C LYS A 235 -11.14 22.44 11.91
#